data_AF-A0A7V1K4C4-F1
#
_entry.id   AF-A0A7V1K4C4-F1
#
_cell.length_a   1.000
_cell.length_b   1.000
_cell.length_c   1.000
_cell.angle_alpha   90.00
_cell.angle_beta   90.00
_cell.angle_gamma   90.00
#
_symmetry.space_group_name_H-M   'P 1'
#
loop_
_entity.id
_entity.type
_entity.pdbx_description
1 polymer ?
#
loop_
_entity_poly.entity_id
_entity_poly.type
_entity_poly.pdbx_seq_one_letter_code
_entity_poly.pdbx_strand_id
1 'polypeptide(L)'
;MQYYNDKDNKAGSNIMFMVFQMIMLLIVYGFVYTSFIAVKMAIAKYDLTFMTYLPEFIALIVYPVVLYKTRQMFSRDKRLRAVAWVMGWASVIIVFLYAHLSQLITV
;
A
#
# COMPACT_ATOMS: atom_id res chain seq x y z
N MET A 1 -18.12 35.23 -9.44
CA MET A 1 -17.04 34.39 -8.87
C MET A 1 -16.96 33.05 -9.62
N GLN A 2 -16.63 33.07 -10.92
CA GLN A 2 -16.53 31.86 -11.77
C GLN A 2 -15.33 32.00 -12.73
N TYR A 3 -14.13 32.16 -12.19
CA TYR A 3 -12.91 32.23 -13.00
C TYR A 3 -12.08 30.93 -12.96
N TYR A 4 -12.63 29.87 -12.36
CA TYR A 4 -12.00 28.55 -12.32
C TYR A 4 -12.76 27.60 -13.25
N ASN A 5 -12.07 27.06 -14.24
CA ASN A 5 -12.63 26.07 -15.15
C ASN A 5 -12.70 24.72 -14.41
N ASP A 6 -13.89 24.35 -13.91
CA ASP A 6 -14.10 23.17 -13.05
C ASP A 6 -13.57 21.86 -13.65
N LYS A 7 -13.52 21.76 -14.98
CA LYS A 7 -12.96 20.61 -15.71
C LYS A 7 -11.45 20.49 -15.53
N ASP A 8 -10.73 21.60 -15.66
CA ASP A 8 -9.27 21.63 -15.55
C ASP A 8 -8.85 21.35 -14.09
N ASN A 9 -9.61 21.88 -13.13
CA ASN A 9 -9.38 21.61 -11.71
C ASN A 9 -9.63 20.14 -11.35
N LYS A 10 -10.66 19.51 -11.93
CA LYS A 10 -10.94 18.07 -11.72
C LYS A 10 -9.85 17.19 -12.34
N ALA A 11 -9.36 17.55 -13.52
CA ALA A 11 -8.23 16.86 -14.16
C ALA A 11 -6.94 16.99 -13.33
N GLY A 12 -6.61 18.21 -12.89
CA GLY A 12 -5.45 18.47 -12.03
C GLY A 12 -5.51 17.70 -10.71
N SER A 13 -6.66 17.70 -10.04
CA SER A 13 -6.86 16.94 -8.79
C SER A 13 -6.69 15.43 -8.97
N ASN A 14 -7.15 14.87 -10.10
CA ASN A 14 -6.97 13.45 -10.41
C ASN A 14 -5.49 13.11 -10.63
N ILE A 15 -4.74 13.93 -11.37
CA ILE A 15 -3.30 13.73 -11.59
C ILE A 15 -2.54 13.78 -10.26
N MET A 16 -2.84 14.78 -9.42
CA MET A 16 -2.23 14.90 -8.10
C MET A 16 -2.50 13.67 -7.24
N PHE A 17 -3.73 13.15 -7.28
CA PHE A 17 -4.07 11.91 -6.57
C PHE A 17 -3.32 10.69 -7.13
N MET A 18 -3.13 10.58 -8.45
CA MET A 18 -2.31 9.51 -9.02
C MET A 18 -0.85 9.59 -8.58
N VAL A 19 -0.26 10.79 -8.56
CA VAL A 19 1.11 11.00 -8.05
C VAL A 19 1.21 10.58 -6.59
N PHE A 20 0.25 11.00 -5.77
CA PHE A 20 0.15 10.56 -4.38
C PHE A 20 0.06 9.03 -4.27
N GLN A 21 -0.78 8.37 -5.07
CA GLN A 21 -0.87 6.91 -5.09
C GLN A 21 0.45 6.23 -5.47
N MET A 22 1.22 6.80 -6.42
CA MET A 22 2.52 6.27 -6.80
C MET A 22 3.54 6.39 -5.67
N ILE A 23 3.59 7.53 -4.98
CA ILE A 23 4.45 7.71 -3.80
C ILE A 23 4.09 6.69 -2.72
N MET A 24 2.80 6.53 -2.43
CA MET A 24 2.33 5.56 -1.44
C MET A 24 2.64 4.12 -1.83
N LEU A 25 2.52 3.78 -3.12
CA LEU A 25 2.94 2.48 -3.66
C LEU A 25 4.42 2.21 -3.39
N LEU A 26 5.29 3.17 -3.70
CA LEU A 26 6.73 3.03 -3.47
C LEU A 26 7.05 2.84 -1.99
N ILE A 27 6.39 3.58 -1.11
CA ILE A 27 6.57 3.42 0.35
C ILE A 27 6.19 2.00 0.78
N VAL A 28 4.97 1.56 0.46
CA VAL A 28 4.49 0.23 0.86
C VAL A 28 5.35 -0.88 0.26
N TYR A 29 5.74 -0.75 -1.00
CA TYR A 29 6.59 -1.75 -1.65
C TYR A 29 8.01 -1.77 -1.11
N GLY A 30 8.53 -0.64 -0.63
CA GLY A 30 9.77 -0.59 0.13
C GLY A 30 9.70 -1.48 1.37
N PHE A 31 8.61 -1.37 2.15
CA PHE A 31 8.38 -2.22 3.33
C PHE A 31 8.15 -3.70 2.98
N VAL A 32 7.40 -3.98 1.91
CA VAL A 32 7.21 -5.35 1.44
C VAL A 32 8.55 -5.98 1.05
N TYR A 33 9.41 -5.25 0.33
CA TYR A 33 10.73 -5.72 -0.08
C TYR A 33 11.64 -5.98 1.12
N THR A 34 11.70 -5.08 2.09
CA THR A 34 12.50 -5.30 3.30
C THR A 34 11.97 -6.48 4.11
N SER A 35 10.64 -6.67 4.17
CA SER A 35 10.01 -7.85 4.78
C SER A 35 10.41 -9.14 4.07
N PHE A 36 10.39 -9.18 2.74
CA PHE A 36 10.85 -10.33 1.96
C PHE A 36 12.29 -10.71 2.31
N ILE A 37 13.19 -9.74 2.43
CA ILE A 37 14.58 -9.99 2.82
C ILE A 37 14.63 -10.57 4.24
N ALA A 38 13.89 -9.99 5.19
CA ALA A 38 13.87 -10.46 6.57
C ALA A 38 13.34 -11.89 6.68
N VAL A 39 12.25 -12.22 5.98
CA VAL A 39 11.70 -13.59 5.90
C VAL A 39 12.72 -14.55 5.30
N LYS A 40 13.44 -14.14 4.24
CA LYS A 40 14.50 -14.97 3.64
C LYS A 40 15.59 -15.34 4.65
N MET A 41 16.02 -14.37 5.47
CA MET A 41 17.00 -14.63 6.52
C MET A 41 16.43 -15.53 7.62
N ALA A 42 15.17 -15.32 8.01
CA ALA A 42 14.50 -16.14 9.02
C ALA A 42 14.33 -17.60 8.55
N ILE A 43 13.91 -17.82 7.31
CA ILE A 43 13.81 -19.15 6.71
C ILE A 43 15.16 -19.88 6.76
N ALA A 44 16.24 -19.21 6.35
CA ALA A 44 17.57 -19.81 6.37
C ALA A 44 18.07 -20.11 7.79
N LYS A 45 17.67 -19.31 8.79
CA LYS A 45 18.12 -19.45 10.18
C LYS A 45 17.32 -20.48 10.98
N TYR A 46 16.01 -20.56 10.73
CA TYR A 46 15.06 -21.35 11.53
C TYR A 46 14.44 -22.52 10.76
N ASP A 47 14.98 -22.85 9.57
CA ASP A 47 14.54 -23.93 8.69
C ASP A 47 13.02 -23.90 8.39
N LEU A 48 12.50 -22.70 8.20
CA LEU A 48 11.07 -22.48 7.96
C LEU A 48 10.69 -22.83 6.52
N THR A 49 9.41 -23.14 6.31
CA THR A 49 8.90 -23.49 4.97
C THR A 49 8.72 -22.26 4.08
N PHE A 50 8.64 -22.48 2.77
CA PHE A 50 8.35 -21.42 1.79
C PHE A 50 7.02 -20.67 2.06
N MET A 51 6.07 -21.30 2.76
CA MET A 51 4.79 -20.68 3.12
C MET A 51 4.96 -19.43 4.01
N THR A 52 6.13 -19.24 4.63
CA THR A 52 6.41 -18.04 5.42
C THR A 52 6.42 -16.75 4.57
N TYR A 53 6.60 -16.81 3.24
CA TYR A 53 6.47 -15.63 2.36
C TYR A 53 5.02 -15.22 2.06
N LEU A 54 4.04 -16.01 2.50
CA LEU A 54 2.64 -15.81 2.11
C LEU A 54 2.12 -14.40 2.48
N PRO A 55 2.40 -13.83 3.66
CA PRO A 55 1.99 -12.47 4.01
C PRO A 55 2.51 -11.41 3.03
N GLU A 56 3.77 -11.51 2.61
CA GLU A 56 4.39 -10.58 1.66
C GLU A 56 3.78 -10.69 0.26
N PHE A 57 3.53 -11.92 -0.21
CA PHE A 57 2.84 -12.15 -1.49
C PHE A 57 1.42 -11.59 -1.49
N ILE A 58 0.67 -11.77 -0.38
CA ILE A 58 -0.66 -11.20 -0.24
C ILE A 58 -0.58 -9.66 -0.28
N ALA A 59 0.38 -9.05 0.43
CA ALA A 59 0.57 -7.60 0.42
C ALA A 59 0.86 -7.05 -0.98
N LEU A 60 1.68 -7.73 -1.78
CA LEU A 60 1.98 -7.36 -3.18
C LEU A 60 0.73 -7.30 -4.06
N ILE A 61 -0.26 -8.16 -3.83
CA ILE A 61 -1.48 -8.22 -4.64
C ILE A 61 -2.55 -7.28 -4.10
N VAL A 62 -2.73 -7.26 -2.78
CA VAL A 62 -3.81 -6.51 -2.12
C VAL A 62 -3.62 -5.01 -2.30
N TYR A 63 -2.40 -4.49 -2.19
CA TYR A 63 -2.20 -3.04 -2.24
C TYR A 63 -2.54 -2.40 -3.61
N PRO A 64 -2.12 -2.96 -4.77
CA PRO A 64 -2.60 -2.51 -6.07
C PRO A 64 -4.12 -2.52 -6.22
N VAL A 65 -4.79 -3.55 -5.68
CA VAL A 65 -6.26 -3.63 -5.70
C VAL A 65 -6.89 -2.50 -4.88
N VAL A 66 -6.31 -2.16 -3.73
CA VAL A 66 -6.73 -1.00 -2.93
C VAL A 66 -6.54 0.30 -3.71
N LEU A 67 -5.39 0.50 -4.36
CA LEU A 67 -5.13 1.69 -5.17
C LEU A 67 -6.13 1.82 -6.33
N TYR A 68 -6.46 0.72 -6.99
CA TYR A 68 -7.46 0.69 -8.05
C TYR A 68 -8.85 1.10 -7.53
N LYS A 69 -9.32 0.49 -6.43
CA LYS A 69 -10.62 0.80 -5.83
C LYS A 69 -10.70 2.24 -5.32
N THR A 70 -9.63 2.74 -4.70
CA THR A 70 -9.57 4.12 -4.21
C THR A 70 -9.51 5.14 -5.33
N ARG A 71 -8.88 4.82 -6.47
CA ARG A 71 -8.93 5.65 -7.69
C ARG A 71 -10.36 5.78 -8.21
N GLN A 72 -11.10 4.67 -8.32
CA GLN A 72 -12.51 4.73 -8.70
C GLN A 72 -13.34 5.55 -7.70
N MET A 73 -13.05 5.43 -6.41
CA MET A 73 -13.73 6.20 -5.36
C MET A 73 -13.44 7.72 -5.50
N PHE A 74 -12.20 8.09 -5.80
CA PHE A 74 -11.79 9.47 -6.00
C PHE A 74 -12.48 10.10 -7.22
N SER A 75 -12.58 9.36 -8.33
CA SER A 75 -13.27 9.81 -9.55
C SER A 75 -14.78 10.00 -9.36
N ARG A 76 -15.39 9.30 -8.38
CA ARG A 76 -16.80 9.46 -7.97
C ARG A 76 -16.99 10.57 -6.91
N ASP A 77 -16.08 11.54 -6.88
CA ASP A 77 -16.06 12.71 -5.99
C ASP A 77 -15.99 12.40 -4.47
N LYS A 78 -15.76 11.13 -4.08
CA LYS A 78 -15.52 10.72 -2.68
C LYS A 78 -14.04 10.88 -2.30
N ARG A 79 -13.48 12.08 -2.53
CA ARG A 79 -12.02 12.35 -2.53
C ARG A 79 -11.36 12.15 -1.17
N LEU A 80 -11.90 12.76 -0.11
CA LEU A 80 -11.36 12.63 1.25
C LEU A 80 -11.31 11.17 1.70
N ARG A 81 -12.41 10.43 1.43
CA ARG A 81 -12.52 9.01 1.78
C ARG A 81 -11.53 8.15 1.00
N ALA A 82 -11.30 8.45 -0.28
CA ALA A 82 -10.32 7.75 -1.09
C ALA A 82 -8.88 7.93 -0.55
N VAL A 83 -8.50 9.17 -0.20
CA VAL A 83 -7.18 9.46 0.41
C VAL A 83 -7.03 8.72 1.74
N ALA A 84 -8.03 8.82 2.63
CA ALA A 84 -8.03 8.13 3.92
C ALA A 84 -7.88 6.60 3.75
N TRP A 85 -8.54 6.00 2.74
CA TRP A 85 -8.41 4.57 2.47
C TRP A 85 -7.02 4.17 1.96
N VAL A 86 -6.39 4.97 1.08
CA VAL A 86 -5.02 4.69 0.62
C VAL A 86 -4.05 4.67 1.80
N MET A 87 -4.16 5.67 2.69
CA MET A 87 -3.30 5.77 3.88
C MET A 87 -3.60 4.68 4.90
N GLY A 88 -4.89 4.43 5.17
CA GLY A 88 -5.31 3.41 6.14
C GLY A 88 -4.82 2.02 5.76
N TRP A 89 -5.01 1.61 4.50
CA TRP A 89 -4.52 0.31 4.04
C TRP A 89 -2.99 0.23 3.96
N ALA A 90 -2.31 1.34 3.62
CA ALA A 90 -0.85 1.37 3.69
C ALA A 90 -0.35 1.07 5.11
N SER A 91 -0.94 1.73 6.11
CA SER A 91 -0.62 1.49 7.52
C SER A 91 -0.92 0.05 7.94
N VAL A 92 -2.10 -0.47 7.61
CA VAL A 92 -2.50 -1.85 7.94
C VAL A 92 -1.50 -2.86 7.37
N ILE A 93 -1.10 -2.71 6.11
CA ILE A 93 -0.14 -3.63 5.48
C ILE A 93 1.23 -3.55 6.16
N ILE A 94 1.75 -2.35 6.40
CA ILE A 94 3.06 -2.16 7.02
C ILE A 94 3.08 -2.78 8.43
N VAL A 95 2.07 -2.46 9.25
CA VAL A 95 1.97 -2.99 10.62
C VAL A 95 1.77 -4.50 10.60
N PHE A 96 0.96 -5.03 9.69
CA PHE A 96 0.74 -6.48 9.55
C PHE A 96 2.03 -7.23 9.21
N LEU A 97 2.82 -6.71 8.25
CA LEU A 97 4.12 -7.30 7.89
C LEU A 97 5.10 -7.26 9.07
N TYR A 98 5.17 -6.13 9.79
CA TYR A 98 5.99 -6.05 10.99
C TYR A 98 5.56 -7.03 12.09
N ALA A 99 4.25 -7.16 12.32
CA ALA A 99 3.72 -8.11 13.28
C ALA A 99 4.06 -9.56 12.89
N HIS A 100 3.91 -9.90 11.61
CA HIS A 100 4.33 -11.19 11.06
C HIS A 100 5.83 -11.45 11.32
N LEU A 101 6.71 -10.51 10.96
CA LEU A 101 8.14 -10.64 11.22
C LEU A 101 8.46 -10.81 12.70
N SER A 102 7.78 -10.07 13.59
CA SER A 102 8.01 -10.17 15.03
C SER A 102 7.69 -11.56 15.60
N GLN A 103 6.72 -12.27 15.01
CA GLN A 103 6.39 -13.63 15.39
C GLN A 103 7.43 -14.64 14.90
N LEU A 104 8.12 -14.37 13.80
CA LEU A 104 9.18 -15.23 13.26
C LEU A 104 10.51 -15.09 14.01
N ILE A 105 10.78 -13.90 14.57
CA ILE A 105 12.02 -13.57 15.27
C ILE A 105 11.79 -13.68 16.78
N THR A 106 11.01 -14.66 17.26
CA THR A 106 10.82 -14.82 18.71
C THR A 106 12.18 -14.99 19.38
N VAL A 107 12.61 -13.94 20.10
CA VAL A 107 13.76 -13.94 21.02
C VAL A 107 13.35 -14.65 22.29
#